data_AF-A0A1V5R5A2-F1
#
_entry.id   AF-A0A1V5R5A2-F1
#
_cell.length_a   1.000
_cell.length_b   1.000
_cell.length_c   1.000
_cell.angle_alpha   90.00
_cell.angle_beta   90.00
_cell.angle_gamma   90.00
#
_symmetry.space_group_name_H-M   'P 1'
#
loop_
_entity.id
_entity.type
_entity.pdbx_description
1 polymer ?
#
loop_
_entity_poly.entity_id
_entity_poly.type
_entity_poly.pdbx_seq_one_letter_code
_entity_poly.pdbx_strand_id
1 'polypeptide(L)'
;MRPALFIDRDGTLNEEVDYLHRPEDAVLTPGAAQALARVNGRGIPVIVVTNQAGIGKGRFGWADYEAVMERIRELLAVEGAHLDAVYACPFHEAAEGEYQVADHPERKPNPGMLLRAAAEHGLDLSRSWMVGDKALDVEAGRRAGCRVALVRTGYGRELDAEADVVAENLAEAVAEILARWF
;
A
#
# COMPACT_ATOMS: atom_id res chain seq x y z
N MET A 1 14.82 -16.19 3.44
CA MET A 1 13.75 -15.17 3.51
C MET A 1 13.11 -15.06 2.15
N ARG A 2 11.79 -14.82 2.08
CA ARG A 2 11.02 -14.75 0.82
C ARG A 2 10.73 -13.28 0.44
N PRO A 3 10.59 -12.93 -0.85
CA PRO A 3 10.17 -11.57 -1.22
C PRO A 3 8.71 -11.32 -0.82
N ALA A 4 8.29 -10.05 -0.81
CA ALA A 4 6.90 -9.62 -0.66
C ALA A 4 6.53 -8.55 -1.69
N LEU A 5 5.22 -8.42 -1.94
CA LEU A 5 4.65 -7.25 -2.60
C LEU A 5 4.06 -6.32 -1.55
N PHE A 6 4.70 -5.19 -1.32
CA PHE A 6 4.13 -4.09 -0.55
C PHE A 6 3.33 -3.18 -1.46
N ILE A 7 2.14 -2.77 -1.03
CA ILE A 7 1.27 -1.87 -1.79
C ILE A 7 0.73 -0.76 -0.89
N ASP A 8 0.60 0.46 -1.43
CA ASP A 8 -0.29 1.46 -0.82
C ASP A 8 -1.76 1.07 -1.03
N ARG A 9 -2.61 1.68 -0.22
CA ARG A 9 -4.05 1.46 -0.22
C ARG A 9 -4.75 2.43 -1.18
N ASP A 10 -4.89 3.68 -0.76
CA ASP A 10 -5.62 4.72 -1.48
C ASP A 10 -4.83 5.18 -2.70
N GLY A 11 -5.48 5.25 -3.86
CA GLY A 11 -4.85 5.60 -5.13
C GLY A 11 -4.06 4.47 -5.79
N THR A 12 -3.89 3.32 -5.12
CA THR A 12 -3.15 2.16 -5.65
C THR A 12 -4.01 0.90 -5.67
N LEU A 13 -4.38 0.37 -4.50
CA LEU A 13 -5.28 -0.79 -4.37
C LEU A 13 -6.74 -0.42 -4.67
N ASN A 14 -7.21 0.66 -4.05
CA ASN A 14 -8.52 1.27 -4.31
C ASN A 14 -8.37 2.68 -4.88
N GLU A 15 -9.45 3.20 -5.43
CA GLU A 15 -9.51 4.57 -5.89
C GLU A 15 -9.20 5.54 -4.74
N GLU A 16 -8.41 6.57 -5.03
CA GLU A 16 -8.14 7.64 -4.08
C GLU A 16 -9.40 8.49 -3.95
N VAL A 17 -9.91 8.58 -2.73
CA VAL A 17 -10.92 9.56 -2.33
C VAL A 17 -10.44 10.24 -1.06
N ASP A 18 -10.80 11.52 -0.90
CA ASP A 18 -10.40 12.30 0.26
C ASP A 18 -10.98 11.66 1.54
N TYR A 19 -10.10 11.03 2.32
CA TYR A 19 -10.44 10.29 3.55
C TYR A 19 -11.47 9.16 3.35
N LEU A 20 -11.13 8.11 2.60
CA LEU A 20 -11.99 6.91 2.51
C LEU A 20 -12.26 6.30 3.89
N HIS A 21 -13.51 6.43 4.36
CA HIS A 21 -13.96 5.95 5.68
C HIS A 21 -15.34 5.25 5.64
N ARG A 22 -15.99 5.20 4.47
CA ARG A 22 -17.29 4.54 4.29
C ARG A 22 -17.10 3.30 3.42
N PRO A 23 -17.49 2.10 3.89
CA PRO A 23 -17.32 0.86 3.14
C PRO A 23 -17.94 0.92 1.73
N GLU A 24 -19.11 1.53 1.59
CA GLU A 24 -19.82 1.66 0.31
C GLU A 24 -19.08 2.47 -0.75
N ASP A 25 -18.14 3.33 -0.33
CA ASP A 25 -17.33 4.16 -1.23
C ASP A 25 -16.02 3.43 -1.65
N ALA A 26 -15.76 2.23 -1.11
CA ALA A 26 -14.58 1.44 -1.46
C ALA A 26 -14.71 0.79 -2.84
N VAL A 27 -13.92 1.26 -3.80
CA VAL A 27 -13.84 0.74 -5.16
C VAL A 27 -12.39 0.34 -5.47
N LEU A 28 -12.17 -0.93 -5.83
CA LEU A 28 -10.83 -1.40 -6.25
C LEU A 28 -10.41 -0.76 -7.57
N THR A 29 -9.12 -0.48 -7.73
CA THR A 29 -8.60 -0.05 -9.03
C THR A 29 -8.77 -1.17 -10.08
N PRO A 30 -8.96 -0.84 -11.37
CA PRO A 30 -9.24 -1.84 -12.39
C PRO A 30 -8.21 -2.98 -12.41
N GLY A 31 -8.68 -4.22 -12.30
CA GLY A 31 -7.83 -5.41 -12.36
C GLY A 31 -7.04 -5.72 -11.08
N ALA A 32 -7.16 -4.92 -10.01
CA ALA A 32 -6.36 -5.07 -8.80
C ALA A 32 -6.53 -6.47 -8.16
N ALA A 33 -7.76 -6.93 -8.02
CA ALA A 33 -8.04 -8.23 -7.40
C ALA A 33 -7.42 -9.38 -8.21
N GLN A 34 -7.64 -9.44 -9.53
CA GLN A 34 -7.05 -10.49 -10.37
C GLN A 34 -5.51 -10.43 -10.36
N ALA A 35 -4.93 -9.24 -10.33
CA ALA A 35 -3.48 -9.06 -10.25
C ALA A 35 -2.91 -9.59 -8.94
N LEU A 36 -3.51 -9.24 -7.81
CA LEU A 36 -3.08 -9.73 -6.49
C LEU A 36 -3.28 -11.24 -6.36
N ALA A 37 -4.36 -11.81 -6.90
CA ALA A 37 -4.57 -13.26 -6.93
C ALA A 37 -3.42 -13.99 -7.65
N ARG A 38 -2.86 -13.42 -8.72
CA ARG A 38 -1.69 -13.99 -9.42
C ARG A 38 -0.42 -13.95 -8.55
N VAL A 39 -0.26 -12.91 -7.74
CA VAL A 39 0.85 -12.79 -6.79
C VAL A 39 0.69 -13.83 -5.67
N ASN A 40 -0.51 -13.90 -5.07
CA ASN A 40 -0.85 -14.90 -4.06
C ASN A 40 -0.63 -16.33 -4.59
N GLY A 41 -1.01 -16.61 -5.84
CA GLY A 41 -0.83 -17.92 -6.50
C GLY A 41 0.64 -18.34 -6.67
N ARG A 42 1.60 -17.42 -6.53
CA ARG A 42 3.04 -17.72 -6.51
C ARG A 42 3.60 -17.86 -5.09
N GLY A 43 2.76 -17.82 -4.05
CA GLY A 43 3.17 -17.88 -2.64
C GLY A 43 3.91 -16.63 -2.16
N ILE A 44 3.80 -15.53 -2.91
CA ILE A 44 4.38 -14.23 -2.54
C ILE A 44 3.34 -13.49 -1.69
N PRO A 45 3.68 -13.07 -0.47
CA PRO A 45 2.76 -12.34 0.39
C PRO A 45 2.50 -10.94 -0.16
N VAL A 46 1.24 -10.51 -0.08
CA VAL A 46 0.79 -9.16 -0.40
C VAL A 46 0.51 -8.41 0.90
N ILE A 47 1.20 -7.30 1.11
CA ILE A 47 1.15 -6.54 2.36
C ILE A 47 0.78 -5.09 2.07
N VAL A 48 -0.28 -4.60 2.71
CA VAL A 48 -0.64 -3.17 2.62
C VAL A 48 0.18 -2.37 3.61
N VAL A 49 0.76 -1.25 3.16
CA VAL A 49 1.43 -0.25 4.01
C VAL A 49 0.87 1.13 3.69
N THR A 50 0.06 1.71 4.58
CA THR A 50 -0.75 2.90 4.27
C THR A 50 -0.63 4.00 5.32
N ASN A 51 -0.58 5.26 4.86
CA ASN A 51 -0.67 6.43 5.75
C ASN A 51 -2.15 6.78 5.95
N GLN A 52 -2.64 6.75 7.19
CA GLN A 52 -4.04 6.99 7.55
C GLN A 52 -4.17 8.20 8.48
N ALA A 53 -3.62 9.34 8.05
CA ALA A 53 -3.60 10.58 8.83
C ALA A 53 -5.01 11.11 9.17
N GLY A 54 -6.06 10.68 8.47
CA GLY A 54 -7.45 11.00 8.80
C GLY A 54 -7.84 10.56 10.21
N ILE A 55 -7.28 9.43 10.67
CA ILE A 55 -7.49 8.93 12.04
C ILE A 55 -6.88 9.89 13.05
N GLY A 56 -5.60 10.24 12.90
CA GLY A 56 -4.92 11.18 13.81
C GLY A 56 -5.50 12.58 13.79
N LYS A 57 -6.09 13.00 12.66
CA LYS A 57 -6.77 14.30 12.49
C LYS A 57 -8.26 14.29 12.92
N GLY A 58 -8.75 13.19 13.49
CA GLY A 58 -10.14 13.08 13.95
C GLY A 58 -11.20 13.16 12.84
N ARG A 59 -10.83 12.82 11.59
CA ARG A 59 -11.78 12.80 10.45
C ARG A 59 -12.67 11.55 10.47
N PHE A 60 -12.11 10.43 10.91
CA PHE A 60 -12.80 9.16 11.13
C PHE A 60 -12.01 8.32 12.14
N GLY A 61 -12.60 7.25 12.66
CA GLY A 61 -11.97 6.38 13.66
C GLY A 61 -11.38 5.09 13.09
N TRP A 62 -10.67 4.35 13.94
CA TRP A 62 -10.18 3.00 13.61
C TRP A 62 -11.31 2.03 13.26
N ALA A 63 -12.51 2.19 13.83
CA ALA A 63 -13.66 1.37 13.49
C ALA A 63 -14.12 1.58 12.03
N ASP A 64 -14.15 2.83 11.57
CA ASP A 64 -14.50 3.18 10.19
C ASP A 64 -13.45 2.65 9.21
N TYR A 65 -12.17 2.81 9.57
CA TYR A 65 -11.05 2.23 8.83
C TYR A 65 -11.18 0.72 8.69
N GLU A 66 -11.48 0.01 9.78
CA GLU A 66 -11.59 -1.44 9.75
C GLU A 66 -12.77 -1.92 8.91
N ALA A 67 -13.91 -1.22 8.98
CA ALA A 67 -15.07 -1.51 8.13
C ALA A 67 -14.75 -1.35 6.63
N VAL A 68 -13.97 -0.32 6.26
CA VAL A 68 -13.45 -0.15 4.89
C VAL A 68 -12.52 -1.31 4.52
N MET A 69 -11.61 -1.70 5.42
CA MET A 69 -10.69 -2.80 5.15
C MET A 69 -11.41 -4.15 5.01
N GLU A 70 -12.46 -4.41 5.79
CA GLU A 70 -13.34 -5.57 5.63
C GLU A 70 -13.94 -5.58 4.23
N ARG A 71 -14.50 -4.46 3.79
CA ARG A 71 -15.06 -4.33 2.46
C ARG A 71 -14.03 -4.53 1.35
N ILE A 72 -12.83 -3.98 1.48
CA ILE A 72 -11.73 -4.22 0.53
C ILE A 72 -11.39 -5.71 0.46
N ARG A 73 -11.32 -6.40 1.60
CA ARG A 73 -11.06 -7.86 1.64
C ARG A 73 -12.17 -8.66 0.95
N GLU A 74 -13.45 -8.29 1.14
CA GLU A 74 -14.56 -8.92 0.42
C GLU A 74 -14.43 -8.75 -1.10
N LEU A 75 -14.12 -7.53 -1.56
CA LEU A 75 -13.94 -7.24 -2.98
C LEU A 75 -12.78 -8.03 -3.60
N LEU A 76 -11.68 -8.19 -2.85
CA LEU A 76 -10.54 -9.02 -3.28
C LEU A 76 -10.90 -10.51 -3.35
N ALA A 77 -11.65 -11.02 -2.37
CA ALA A 77 -12.00 -12.42 -2.27
C ALA A 77 -12.85 -12.91 -3.46
N VAL A 78 -13.61 -12.03 -4.12
CA VAL A 78 -14.40 -12.35 -5.33
C VAL A 78 -13.53 -12.97 -6.43
N GLU A 79 -12.28 -12.51 -6.57
CA GLU A 79 -11.32 -12.99 -7.57
C GLU A 79 -10.25 -13.91 -6.95
N GLY A 80 -10.46 -14.38 -5.72
CA GLY A 80 -9.53 -15.27 -5.00
C GLY A 80 -8.25 -14.58 -4.50
N ALA A 81 -8.22 -13.25 -4.44
CA ALA A 81 -7.10 -12.50 -3.88
C ALA A 81 -7.23 -12.33 -2.36
N HIS A 82 -6.11 -12.16 -1.67
CA HIS A 82 -6.06 -11.83 -0.26
C HIS A 82 -4.86 -10.96 0.10
N LEU A 83 -4.96 -10.31 1.26
CA LEU A 83 -3.87 -9.58 1.89
C LEU A 83 -3.32 -10.41 3.05
N ASP A 84 -2.01 -10.61 3.08
CA ASP A 84 -1.33 -11.37 4.15
C ASP A 84 -1.18 -10.53 5.43
N ALA A 85 -1.04 -9.21 5.28
CA ALA A 85 -0.96 -8.27 6.40
C ALA A 85 -1.29 -6.83 5.97
N VAL A 86 -1.63 -6.00 6.95
CA VAL A 86 -1.97 -4.59 6.76
C VAL A 86 -1.32 -3.77 7.87
N TYR A 87 -0.57 -2.75 7.48
CA TYR A 87 0.08 -1.80 8.37
C TYR A 87 -0.43 -0.39 8.05
N ALA A 88 -0.94 0.31 9.06
CA ALA A 88 -1.51 1.64 8.92
C ALA A 88 -0.90 2.61 9.92
N CYS A 89 -0.45 3.78 9.45
CA CYS A 89 0.12 4.82 10.30
C CYS A 89 -0.86 5.99 10.48
N PRO A 90 -1.38 6.24 11.70
CA PRO A 90 -2.28 7.38 11.98
C PRO A 90 -1.52 8.70 12.27
N PHE A 91 -0.23 8.61 12.59
CA PHE A 91 0.57 9.74 13.06
C PHE A 91 0.76 10.81 12.00
N HIS A 92 0.67 12.08 12.40
CA HIS A 92 0.85 13.24 11.53
C HIS A 92 1.21 14.49 12.35
N GLU A 93 2.05 15.40 11.82
CA GLU A 93 2.41 16.64 12.53
C GLU A 93 1.19 17.55 12.84
N ALA A 94 0.23 17.57 11.92
CA ALA A 94 -1.06 18.24 12.03
C ALA A 94 -2.19 17.38 12.64
N ALA A 95 -1.88 16.25 13.28
CA ALA A 95 -2.85 15.49 14.09
C ALA A 95 -3.05 16.15 15.47
N GLU A 96 -3.95 15.59 16.26
CA GLU A 96 -4.20 16.02 17.65
C GLU A 96 -3.83 14.89 18.64
N GLY A 97 -3.54 15.28 19.88
CA GLY A 97 -3.29 14.33 20.98
C GLY A 97 -2.08 13.42 20.73
N GLU A 98 -2.24 12.14 21.04
CA GLU A 98 -1.15 11.15 20.95
C GLU A 98 -0.65 10.92 19.52
N TYR A 99 -1.46 11.22 18.51
CA TYR A 99 -1.09 11.05 17.11
C TYR A 99 -0.30 12.23 16.53
N GLN A 100 -0.15 13.33 17.29
CA GLN A 100 0.60 14.51 16.87
C GLN A 100 2.11 14.28 16.97
N VAL A 101 2.65 13.52 16.01
CA VAL A 101 4.07 13.21 15.92
C VAL A 101 4.58 13.61 14.54
N ALA A 102 5.52 14.56 14.52
CA ALA A 102 6.28 14.88 13.32
C ALA A 102 7.27 13.75 13.01
N ASP A 103 7.44 13.43 11.72
CA ASP A 103 8.42 12.46 11.23
C ASP A 103 8.36 11.07 11.92
N HIS A 104 7.16 10.58 12.23
CA HIS A 104 6.99 9.26 12.86
C HIS A 104 7.64 8.16 11.99
N PRO A 105 8.40 7.19 12.56
CA PRO A 105 9.12 6.19 11.79
C PRO A 105 8.25 5.30 10.89
N GLU A 106 6.99 5.09 11.28
CA GLU A 106 6.02 4.32 10.48
C GLU A 106 5.29 5.15 9.42
N ARG A 107 5.42 6.49 9.44
CA ARG A 107 4.75 7.34 8.44
C ARG A 107 5.62 7.45 7.20
N LYS A 108 5.13 6.96 6.05
CA LYS A 108 5.83 7.15 4.76
C LYS A 108 6.07 8.66 4.55
N PRO A 109 7.27 9.11 4.14
CA PRO A 109 8.33 8.35 3.47
C PRO A 109 9.26 7.52 4.36
N ASN A 110 9.06 7.47 5.68
CA ASN A 110 9.86 6.59 6.52
C ASN A 110 9.51 5.11 6.29
N PRO A 111 10.50 4.20 6.32
CA PRO A 111 10.32 2.81 5.94
C PRO A 111 9.77 1.93 7.08
N GLY A 112 9.38 2.49 8.22
CA GLY A 112 9.10 1.73 9.45
C GLY A 112 8.05 0.62 9.29
N MET A 113 6.96 0.87 8.56
CA MET A 113 5.96 -0.17 8.27
C MET A 113 6.55 -1.34 7.46
N LEU A 114 7.39 -1.05 6.45
CA LEU A 114 8.03 -2.08 5.63
C LEU A 114 9.05 -2.89 6.44
N LEU A 115 9.86 -2.21 7.26
CA LEU A 115 10.84 -2.85 8.14
C LEU A 115 10.17 -3.75 9.18
N ARG A 116 9.09 -3.26 9.81
CA ARG A 116 8.30 -4.05 10.77
C ARG A 116 7.70 -5.29 10.11
N ALA A 117 7.06 -5.13 8.96
CA ALA A 117 6.53 -6.25 8.20
C ALA A 117 7.60 -7.27 7.81
N ALA A 118 8.78 -6.81 7.39
CA ALA A 118 9.88 -7.71 7.06
C ALA A 118 10.38 -8.53 8.25
N ALA A 119 10.46 -7.91 9.43
CA ALA A 119 10.84 -8.59 10.65
C ALA A 119 9.79 -9.63 11.10
N GLU A 120 8.51 -9.24 11.10
CA GLU A 120 7.39 -10.09 11.55
C GLU A 120 7.15 -11.29 10.62
N HIS A 121 7.37 -11.13 9.31
CA HIS A 121 7.07 -12.16 8.30
C HIS A 121 8.30 -12.81 7.67
N GLY A 122 9.52 -12.47 8.11
CA GLY A 122 10.77 -13.04 7.59
C GLY A 122 11.02 -12.74 6.10
N LEU A 123 10.79 -11.48 5.70
CA LEU A 123 10.83 -11.04 4.31
C LEU A 123 12.19 -10.49 3.89
N ASP A 124 12.57 -10.75 2.64
CA ASP A 124 13.76 -10.19 2.01
C ASP A 124 13.40 -8.91 1.26
N LEU A 125 13.67 -7.75 1.88
CA LEU A 125 13.35 -6.44 1.31
C LEU A 125 14.09 -6.17 0.00
N SER A 126 15.34 -6.64 -0.14
CA SER A 126 16.14 -6.45 -1.37
C SER A 126 15.53 -7.13 -2.61
N ARG A 127 14.67 -8.13 -2.37
CA ARG A 127 13.92 -8.86 -3.39
C ARG A 127 12.45 -8.47 -3.41
N SER A 128 12.01 -7.55 -2.55
CA SER A 128 10.62 -7.12 -2.44
C SER A 128 10.36 -5.88 -3.30
N TRP A 129 9.08 -5.60 -3.51
CA TRP A 129 8.63 -4.41 -4.23
C TRP A 129 7.72 -3.56 -3.35
N MET A 130 7.82 -2.24 -3.48
CA MET A 130 6.83 -1.28 -2.98
C MET A 130 6.12 -0.64 -4.17
N VAL A 131 4.80 -0.75 -4.22
CA VAL A 131 3.93 -0.12 -5.22
C VAL A 131 3.12 0.98 -4.56
N GLY A 132 3.12 2.18 -5.11
CA GLY A 132 2.31 3.28 -4.61
C GLY A 132 2.05 4.33 -5.68
N ASP A 133 1.21 5.30 -5.36
CA ASP A 133 0.84 6.40 -6.26
C ASP A 133 1.51 7.72 -5.87
N LYS A 134 2.20 7.79 -4.73
CA LYS A 134 2.87 9.02 -4.25
C LYS A 134 4.38 8.86 -4.23
N ALA A 135 5.09 9.99 -4.37
CA ALA A 135 6.55 10.03 -4.22
C ALA A 135 7.03 9.52 -2.85
N LEU A 136 6.22 9.68 -1.79
CA LEU A 136 6.51 9.14 -0.47
C LEU A 136 6.52 7.61 -0.41
N ASP A 137 5.79 6.92 -1.30
CA ASP A 137 5.77 5.46 -1.36
C ASP A 137 7.05 4.94 -2.00
N VAL A 138 7.43 5.57 -3.12
CA VAL A 138 8.68 5.32 -3.82
C VAL A 138 9.86 5.56 -2.88
N GLU A 139 9.86 6.67 -2.14
CA GLU A 139 10.92 6.96 -1.18
C GLU A 139 10.95 5.95 -0.02
N ALA A 140 9.79 5.58 0.55
CA ALA A 140 9.73 4.57 1.61
C ALA A 140 10.26 3.21 1.14
N GLY A 141 9.89 2.79 -0.07
CA GLY A 141 10.40 1.56 -0.69
C GLY A 141 11.91 1.58 -0.86
N ARG A 142 12.47 2.68 -1.41
CA ARG A 142 13.92 2.85 -1.57
C ARG A 142 14.67 2.82 -0.24
N ARG A 143 14.18 3.54 0.77
CA ARG A 143 14.77 3.56 2.12
C ARG A 143 14.74 2.19 2.79
N ALA A 144 13.72 1.38 2.52
CA ALA A 144 13.62 0.00 2.99
C ALA A 144 14.55 -0.96 2.21
N GLY A 145 15.09 -0.55 1.07
CA GLY A 145 15.89 -1.38 0.18
C GLY A 145 15.06 -2.22 -0.81
N CYS A 146 13.76 -1.91 -0.98
CA CYS A 146 12.90 -2.51 -1.99
C CYS A 146 13.16 -1.91 -3.38
N ARG A 147 12.77 -2.66 -4.41
CA ARG A 147 12.48 -2.10 -5.73
C ARG A 147 11.15 -1.35 -5.67
N VAL A 148 10.94 -0.36 -6.54
CA VAL A 148 9.80 0.55 -6.44
C VAL A 148 9.04 0.66 -7.75
N ALA A 149 7.72 0.62 -7.66
CA ALA A 149 6.82 0.85 -8.77
C ALA A 149 5.88 2.02 -8.46
N LEU A 150 5.77 2.95 -9.41
CA LEU A 150 4.82 4.05 -9.36
C LEU A 150 3.63 3.73 -10.27
N VAL A 151 2.41 3.83 -9.74
CA VAL A 151 1.19 3.73 -10.55
C VAL A 151 0.65 5.11 -10.90
N ARG A 152 0.07 5.29 -12.09
CA ARG A 152 -0.59 6.54 -12.52
C ARG A 152 -2.07 6.62 -12.11
N THR A 153 -2.52 5.78 -11.20
CA THR A 153 -3.77 5.99 -10.45
C THR A 153 -3.55 7.02 -9.32
N GLY A 154 -4.62 7.46 -8.66
CA GLY A 154 -4.53 8.43 -7.56
C GLY A 154 -3.75 9.69 -7.93
N TYR A 155 -2.79 10.07 -7.08
CA TYR A 155 -1.91 11.22 -7.26
C TYR A 155 -0.76 10.97 -8.24
N GLY A 156 -0.53 9.73 -8.65
CA GLY A 156 0.55 9.37 -9.56
C GLY A 156 0.39 9.93 -10.99
N ARG A 157 -0.83 10.36 -11.36
CA ARG A 157 -1.11 11.04 -12.65
C ARG A 157 -0.29 12.30 -12.86
N GLU A 158 0.03 13.00 -11.78
CA GLU A 158 0.69 14.32 -11.79
C GLU A 158 2.17 14.23 -11.41
N LEU A 159 2.67 13.02 -11.13
CA LEU A 159 4.03 12.83 -10.66
C LEU A 159 4.98 12.48 -11.80
N ASP A 160 6.11 13.19 -11.80
CA ASP A 160 7.31 12.80 -12.52
C ASP A 160 8.34 12.34 -11.49
N ALA A 161 8.21 11.09 -11.06
CA ALA A 161 9.14 10.46 -10.12
C ALA A 161 9.81 9.26 -10.78
N GLU A 162 11.13 9.19 -10.69
CA GLU A 162 11.87 8.01 -11.14
C GLU A 162 11.48 6.81 -10.27
N ALA A 163 11.07 5.71 -10.90
CA ALA A 163 10.80 4.42 -10.28
C ALA A 163 11.33 3.28 -11.18
N ASP A 164 11.56 2.08 -10.63
CA ASP A 164 12.02 0.93 -11.42
C ASP A 164 10.96 0.46 -12.43
N VAL A 165 9.68 0.71 -12.11
CA VAL A 165 8.50 0.49 -12.95
C VAL A 165 7.58 1.69 -12.82
N VAL A 166 7.06 2.18 -13.94
CA VAL A 166 5.95 3.13 -13.97
C VAL A 166 4.84 2.52 -14.82
N ALA A 167 3.63 2.44 -14.28
CA ALA A 167 2.51 1.73 -14.90
C ALA A 167 1.21 2.52 -14.73
N GLU A 168 0.18 2.25 -15.55
CA GLU A 168 -1.08 3.00 -15.48
C GLU A 168 -1.89 2.68 -14.22
N ASN A 169 -1.77 1.46 -13.68
CA ASN A 169 -2.47 1.01 -12.48
C ASN A 169 -1.75 -0.18 -11.82
N LEU A 170 -2.28 -0.64 -10.68
CA LEU A 170 -1.72 -1.77 -9.93
C LEU A 170 -1.64 -3.06 -10.76
N ALA A 171 -2.63 -3.33 -11.62
CA ALA A 171 -2.65 -4.57 -12.39
C ALA A 171 -1.49 -4.65 -13.41
N GLU A 172 -1.20 -3.53 -14.09
CA GLU A 172 -0.07 -3.42 -15.00
C GLU A 172 1.26 -3.45 -14.24
N ALA A 173 1.38 -2.72 -13.11
CA ALA A 173 2.57 -2.77 -12.28
C ALA A 173 2.89 -4.20 -11.83
N VAL A 174 1.89 -4.95 -11.37
CA VAL A 174 2.06 -6.35 -10.97
C VAL A 174 2.50 -7.23 -12.14
N ALA A 175 1.97 -7.02 -13.35
CA ALA A 175 2.38 -7.79 -14.52
C ALA A 175 3.88 -7.60 -14.81
N GLU A 176 4.36 -6.36 -14.79
CA GLU A 176 5.78 -6.00 -14.96
C GLU A 176 6.66 -6.57 -13.83
N ILE A 177 6.21 -6.47 -12.58
CA ILE A 177 6.93 -7.00 -11.41
C ILE A 177 7.07 -8.52 -11.51
N LEU A 178 5.98 -9.23 -11.82
CA LEU A 178 5.98 -10.69 -11.94
C LEU A 178 6.89 -11.20 -13.07
N ALA A 179 7.15 -10.38 -14.10
CA ALA A 179 8.07 -10.67 -15.20
C ALA A 179 9.55 -10.46 -14.81
N ARG A 180 9.83 -9.75 -13.71
CA ARG A 180 11.19 -9.43 -13.24
C ARG A 180 11.64 -10.22 -12.00
N TRP A 181 10.71 -10.88 -11.32
CA TRP A 181 11.01 -11.66 -10.10
C TRP A 181 11.65 -13.02 -10.36
N PHE A 182 11.63 -13.46 -11.61
CA PHE A 182 12.12 -14.76 -12.09
C PHE A 182 12.77 -14.56 -13.47
#